data_AF-A0A1G0WC21-F1
#
_entry.id   AF-A0A1G0WC21-F1
#
_cell.length_a   1.000
_cell.length_b   1.000
_cell.length_c   1.000
_cell.angle_alpha   90.00
_cell.angle_beta   90.00
_cell.angle_gamma   90.00
#
_symmetry.space_group_name_H-M   'P 1'
#
loop_
_entity.id
_entity.type
_entity.pdbx_description
1 polymer ?
#
loop_
_entity_poly.entity_id
_entity_poly.type
_entity_poly.pdbx_seq_one_letter_code
_entity_poly.pdbx_strand_id
1 'polypeptide(L)'
;MIEPPKNLAVIVVRWLARALSVLIILIFGMFALGEGFGPGPVETNEIILFIILLLSIAGIVYSFFNEKFGGLGTLAFGIVFVIVDGHFNFYFLFIPVTGILFLVSWFLSKEKKN
;
A
#
# COMPACT_ATOMS: atom_id res chain seq x y z
N MET A 1 19.64 -5.31 -5.32
CA MET A 1 19.76 -4.17 -6.26
C MET A 1 18.89 -4.50 -7.47
N ILE A 2 17.78 -3.76 -7.69
CA ILE A 2 16.84 -4.04 -8.79
C ILE A 2 17.39 -3.36 -10.04
N GLU A 3 17.64 -4.11 -11.12
CA GLU A 3 18.12 -3.55 -12.39
C GLU A 3 17.14 -2.48 -12.94
N PRO A 4 17.63 -1.36 -13.48
CA PRO A 4 16.77 -0.33 -14.04
C PRO A 4 16.07 -0.88 -15.29
N PRO A 5 14.73 -0.81 -15.35
CA PRO A 5 13.99 -1.35 -16.48
C PRO A 5 14.23 -0.50 -17.72
N LYS A 6 14.59 -1.13 -18.85
CA LYS A 6 14.81 -0.43 -20.14
C LYS A 6 13.53 0.05 -20.83
N ASN A 7 12.35 -0.23 -20.28
CA ASN A 7 11.06 0.11 -20.87
C ASN A 7 10.43 1.30 -20.13
N LEU A 8 10.13 2.37 -20.88
CA LEU A 8 9.49 3.57 -20.35
C LEU A 8 8.21 3.27 -19.58
N ALA A 9 7.37 2.32 -20.03
CA ALA A 9 6.12 1.97 -19.35
C ALA A 9 6.38 1.41 -17.93
N VAL A 10 7.36 0.52 -17.78
CA VAL A 10 7.72 -0.05 -16.48
C VAL A 10 8.29 1.02 -15.55
N ILE A 11 9.13 1.91 -16.08
CA ILE A 11 9.67 3.05 -15.33
C ILE A 11 8.51 3.91 -14.81
N VAL A 12 7.58 4.32 -15.68
CA VAL A 12 6.45 5.18 -15.32
C VAL A 12 5.56 4.53 -14.26
N VAL A 13 5.13 3.28 -14.46
CA VAL A 13 4.27 2.58 -13.49
C VAL A 13 4.97 2.42 -12.14
N ARG A 14 6.25 2.06 -12.13
CA ARG A 14 7.04 1.91 -10.90
C ARG A 14 7.18 3.22 -10.14
N TRP A 15 7.47 4.32 -10.83
CA TRP A 15 7.58 5.64 -10.19
C TRP A 15 6.23 6.14 -9.69
N LEU A 16 5.14 5.90 -10.43
CA LEU A 16 3.80 6.23 -9.99
C LEU A 16 3.43 5.46 -8.71
N ALA A 17 3.71 4.15 -8.67
CA ALA A 17 3.50 3.32 -7.48
C ALA A 17 4.27 3.87 -6.27
N ARG A 18 5.54 4.22 -6.46
CA ARG A 18 6.41 4.77 -5.39
C ARG A 18 5.96 6.15 -4.93
N ALA A 19 5.61 7.05 -5.84
CA ALA A 19 5.14 8.39 -5.50
C ALA A 19 3.85 8.32 -4.67
N LEU A 20 2.89 7.49 -5.11
CA LEU A 20 1.66 7.27 -4.37
C LEU A 20 1.92 6.62 -3.01
N SER A 21 2.83 5.65 -2.94
CA SER A 21 3.25 5.02 -1.68
C SER A 21 3.80 6.01 -0.67
N VAL A 22 4.71 6.89 -1.11
CA VAL A 22 5.30 7.92 -0.24
C VAL A 22 4.20 8.87 0.27
N LEU A 23 3.28 9.28 -0.60
CA LEU A 23 2.15 10.12 -0.21
C LEU A 23 1.25 9.44 0.85
N ILE A 24 0.90 8.17 0.64
CA ILE A 24 0.11 7.38 1.60
C ILE A 24 0.84 7.28 2.94
N ILE A 25 2.12 6.92 2.94
CA ILE A 25 2.92 6.81 4.16
C ILE A 25 2.98 8.15 4.90
N LEU A 26 3.18 9.26 4.19
CA LEU A 26 3.21 10.59 4.80
C LEU A 26 1.87 10.97 5.43
N ILE A 27 0.76 10.75 4.74
CA ILE A 27 -0.59 11.07 5.24
C ILE A 27 -0.89 10.26 6.50
N PHE A 28 -0.72 8.94 6.47
CA PHE A 28 -0.97 8.10 7.64
C PHE A 28 0.04 8.33 8.76
N GLY A 29 1.29 8.65 8.42
CA GLY A 29 2.29 9.08 9.40
C GLY A 29 1.88 10.37 10.11
N MET A 30 1.34 11.35 9.38
CA MET A 30 0.80 12.58 9.97
C MET A 30 -0.40 12.31 10.87
N PHE A 31 -1.33 11.44 10.49
CA PHE A 31 -2.44 11.06 11.36
C PHE A 31 -1.95 10.36 12.63
N ALA A 32 -1.02 9.42 12.52
CA ALA A 32 -0.46 8.71 13.66
C ALA A 32 0.27 9.66 14.64
N LEU A 33 0.92 10.71 14.14
CA LEU A 33 1.60 11.71 14.97
C LEU A 33 0.64 12.79 15.51
N GLY A 34 -0.34 13.20 14.72
CA GLY A 34 -1.18 14.37 14.96
C GLY A 34 -2.41 14.10 15.82
N GLU A 35 -3.07 12.96 15.63
CA GLU A 35 -4.22 12.60 16.50
C GLU A 35 -3.75 12.18 17.89
N GLY A 36 -2.51 11.66 17.99
CA GLY A 36 -1.99 11.06 19.21
C GLY A 36 -2.80 9.82 19.60
N PHE A 37 -2.21 8.91 20.38
CA PHE A 37 -2.97 7.85 21.04
C PHE A 37 -3.74 8.48 22.21
N GLY A 38 -4.78 9.27 21.89
CA GLY A 38 -5.66 9.86 22.89
C GLY A 38 -6.25 8.75 23.76
N PRO A 39 -6.33 8.89 25.09
CA PRO A 39 -6.80 7.85 26.01
C PRO A 39 -8.33 7.71 26.00
N GLY A 40 -8.95 7.75 24.82
CA GLY A 40 -10.36 7.43 24.64
C GLY A 40 -10.59 5.92 24.73
N PRO A 41 -11.80 5.46 25.10
CA PRO A 41 -12.14 4.06 25.00
C PRO A 41 -12.06 3.63 23.52
N VAL A 42 -11.12 2.75 23.19
CA VAL A 42 -10.94 2.18 21.85
C VAL A 42 -11.77 0.91 21.74
N GLU A 43 -12.64 0.83 20.75
CA GLU A 43 -13.42 -0.38 20.51
C GLU A 43 -12.56 -1.48 19.89
N THR A 44 -12.89 -2.75 20.14
CA THR A 44 -12.15 -3.89 19.56
C THR A 44 -12.12 -3.83 18.02
N ASN A 45 -13.18 -3.34 17.39
CA ASN A 45 -13.24 -3.17 15.94
C ASN A 45 -12.22 -2.15 15.43
N GLU A 46 -12.05 -1.02 16.13
CA GLU A 46 -11.09 0.02 15.78
C GLU A 46 -9.65 -0.50 15.87
N ILE A 47 -9.34 -1.32 16.89
CA ILE A 47 -8.04 -1.99 17.01
C ILE A 47 -7.79 -2.92 15.83
N ILE A 48 -8.79 -3.71 15.43
CA ILE A 48 -8.69 -4.64 14.29
C ILE A 48 -8.44 -3.86 12.99
N LEU A 49 -9.24 -2.82 12.73
CA LEU A 49 -9.09 -1.96 11.55
C LEU A 49 -7.72 -1.30 11.50
N PHE A 50 -7.24 -0.79 12.64
CA PHE A 50 -5.92 -0.19 12.75
C PHE A 50 -4.80 -1.20 12.44
N ILE A 51 -4.89 -2.43 12.96
CA ILE A 51 -3.91 -3.50 12.66
C ILE A 51 -3.93 -3.85 11.17
N ILE A 52 -5.10 -4.02 10.56
CA ILE A 52 -5.21 -4.32 9.13
C ILE A 52 -4.61 -3.19 8.28
N LEU A 53 -4.90 -1.94 8.66
CA LEU A 53 -4.33 -0.76 8.02
C LEU A 53 -2.80 -0.77 8.12
N LEU A 54 -2.24 -1.00 9.31
CA LEU A 54 -0.79 -1.10 9.50
C LEU A 54 -0.17 -2.23 8.66
N LEU A 55 -0.83 -3.38 8.56
CA LEU A 55 -0.37 -4.49 7.71
C LEU A 55 -0.38 -4.11 6.22
N SER A 56 -1.38 -3.35 5.77
CA SER A 56 -1.42 -2.85 4.40
C SER A 56 -0.28 -1.87 4.11
N ILE A 57 0.03 -0.96 5.05
CA ILE A 57 1.15 -0.01 4.95
C ILE A 57 2.49 -0.73 5.01
N ALA A 58 2.64 -1.76 5.86
CA ALA A 58 3.82 -2.61 5.88
C ALA A 58 4.04 -3.31 4.54
N GLY A 59 2.96 -3.75 3.87
CA GLY A 59 3.01 -4.22 2.49
C GLY A 59 3.57 -3.18 1.51
N ILE A 60 3.15 -1.92 1.64
CA ILE A 60 3.65 -0.81 0.79
C ILE A 60 5.15 -0.65 1.01
N VAL A 61 5.59 -0.56 2.26
CA VAL A 61 7.01 -0.43 2.60
C VAL A 61 7.82 -1.62 2.07
N TYR A 62 7.30 -2.83 2.20
CA TYR A 62 7.97 -4.04 1.70
C TYR A 62 8.07 -4.07 0.16
N SER A 63 7.13 -3.42 -0.54
CA SER A 63 7.13 -3.32 -2.01
C SER A 63 8.35 -2.61 -2.58
N PHE A 64 9.02 -1.75 -1.80
CA PHE A 64 10.27 -1.11 -2.20
C PHE A 64 11.43 -2.10 -2.35
N PHE A 65 11.39 -3.21 -1.61
CA PHE A 65 12.38 -4.29 -1.65
C PHE A 65 11.92 -5.45 -2.54
N ASN A 66 10.61 -5.75 -2.54
CA ASN A 66 10.02 -6.83 -3.32
C ASN A 66 8.61 -6.47 -3.81
N GLU A 67 8.52 -5.99 -5.06
CA GLU A 67 7.27 -5.51 -5.67
C GLU A 67 6.15 -6.55 -5.67
N LYS A 68 6.48 -7.84 -5.85
CA LYS A 68 5.48 -8.91 -5.90
C LYS A 68 4.82 -9.13 -4.55
N PHE A 69 5.62 -9.48 -3.54
CA PHE A 69 5.08 -9.87 -2.23
C PHE A 69 4.59 -8.66 -1.46
N GLY A 70 5.25 -7.50 -1.59
CA GLY A 70 4.77 -6.25 -1.02
C GLY A 70 3.45 -5.80 -1.67
N GLY A 71 3.37 -5.85 -3.00
CA GLY A 71 2.14 -5.50 -3.73
C GLY A 71 0.97 -6.42 -3.38
N LEU A 72 1.21 -7.74 -3.30
CA LEU A 72 0.20 -8.72 -2.86
C LEU A 72 -0.26 -8.47 -1.43
N GLY A 73 0.68 -8.24 -0.49
CA GLY A 73 0.34 -7.93 0.90
C GLY A 73 -0.48 -6.66 1.03
N THR A 74 -0.04 -5.59 0.36
CA THR A 74 -0.76 -4.31 0.31
C THR A 74 -2.18 -4.50 -0.21
N LEU A 75 -2.33 -5.20 -1.33
CA LEU A 75 -3.61 -5.41 -1.98
C LEU A 75 -4.54 -6.26 -1.11
N ALA A 76 -4.05 -7.37 -0.56
CA ALA A 76 -4.84 -8.26 0.27
C ALA A 76 -5.35 -7.56 1.53
N PHE A 77 -4.45 -6.93 2.30
CA PHE A 77 -4.85 -6.22 3.52
C PHE A 77 -5.66 -4.96 3.22
N GLY A 78 -5.38 -4.26 2.12
CA GLY A 78 -6.19 -3.11 1.69
C GLY A 78 -7.62 -3.50 1.32
N ILE A 79 -7.82 -4.64 0.65
CA ILE A 79 -9.17 -5.17 0.37
C ILE A 79 -9.86 -5.60 1.66
N VAL A 80 -9.17 -6.34 2.54
CA VAL A 80 -9.72 -6.76 3.83
C VAL A 80 -10.14 -5.54 4.66
N PHE A 81 -9.32 -4.48 4.68
CA PHE A 81 -9.66 -3.23 5.35
C PHE A 81 -10.99 -2.65 4.85
N VAL A 82 -11.14 -2.50 3.53
CA VAL A 82 -12.38 -1.95 2.92
C VAL A 82 -13.60 -2.82 3.23
N ILE A 83 -13.43 -4.15 3.28
CA ILE A 83 -14.52 -5.07 3.62
C ILE A 83 -14.90 -4.96 5.10
N VAL A 84 -13.92 -4.90 6.01
CA VAL A 84 -14.16 -4.90 7.47
C VAL A 84 -14.68 -3.54 7.95
N ASP A 85 -14.20 -2.44 7.37
CA ASP A 85 -14.66 -1.08 7.74
C ASP A 85 -16.16 -0.88 7.44
N GLY A 86 -16.65 -1.53 6.38
CA GLY A 86 -18.05 -1.52 5.96
C GLY A 86 -18.54 -0.16 5.42
N HIS A 87 -17.77 0.91 5.62
CA HIS A 87 -18.03 2.24 5.14
C HIS A 87 -17.16 2.51 3.92
N PHE A 88 -17.80 2.77 2.78
CA PHE A 88 -17.04 3.11 1.58
C PHE A 88 -16.50 4.54 1.69
N ASN A 89 -15.20 4.66 1.97
CA ASN A 89 -14.47 5.90 1.83
C ASN A 89 -13.45 5.79 0.69
N PHE A 90 -13.67 6.60 -0.35
CA PHE A 90 -12.86 6.61 -1.57
C PHE A 90 -11.36 6.83 -1.29
N TYR A 91 -11.01 7.57 -0.23
CA TYR A 91 -9.60 7.80 0.11
C TYR A 91 -8.84 6.51 0.48
N PHE A 92 -9.52 5.50 1.03
CA PHE A 92 -8.86 4.23 1.36
C PHE A 92 -8.61 3.34 0.13
N LEU A 93 -9.25 3.60 -1.01
CA LEU A 93 -8.99 2.88 -2.26
C LEU A 93 -7.58 3.12 -2.81
N PHE A 94 -6.91 4.21 -2.42
CA PHE A 94 -5.54 4.45 -2.83
C PHE A 94 -4.58 3.35 -2.33
N ILE A 95 -4.89 2.67 -1.23
CA ILE A 95 -4.08 1.56 -0.70
C ILE A 95 -4.10 0.35 -1.67
N PRO A 96 -5.25 -0.30 -1.97
CA PRO A 96 -5.27 -1.42 -2.91
C PRO A 96 -4.84 -1.00 -4.32
N VAL A 97 -5.13 0.23 -4.77
CA VAL A 97 -4.63 0.75 -6.06
C VAL A 97 -3.10 0.76 -6.09
N THR A 98 -2.44 1.17 -5.01
CA THR A 98 -0.98 1.13 -4.91
C THR A 98 -0.44 -0.30 -4.99
N GLY A 99 -1.11 -1.25 -4.32
CA GLY A 99 -0.80 -2.68 -4.45
C GLY A 99 -0.89 -3.18 -5.89
N ILE A 100 -1.95 -2.79 -6.61
CA ILE A 100 -2.12 -3.12 -8.04
C ILE A 100 -0.98 -2.55 -8.88
N LEU A 101 -0.60 -1.28 -8.68
CA LEU A 101 0.49 -0.66 -9.43
C LEU A 101 1.82 -1.39 -9.24
N PHE A 102 2.14 -1.83 -8.02
CA PHE A 102 3.34 -2.65 -7.78
C PHE A 102 3.28 -4.00 -8.46
N LEU A 103 2.11 -4.66 -8.46
CA LEU A 103 1.94 -5.94 -9.16
C LEU A 103 2.06 -5.77 -10.67
N VAL A 104 1.46 -4.74 -11.25
CA VAL A 104 1.59 -4.41 -12.68
C VAL A 104 3.06 -4.12 -13.02
N SER A 105 3.76 -3.31 -12.23
CA SER A 105 5.21 -3.07 -12.38
C SER A 105 6.01 -4.38 -12.38
N TRP A 106 5.69 -5.29 -11.45
CA TRP A 106 6.35 -6.58 -11.35
C TRP A 106 6.07 -7.48 -12.56
N PHE A 107 4.82 -7.58 -12.99
CA PHE A 107 4.40 -8.38 -14.16
C PHE A 107 5.10 -7.90 -15.43
N LEU A 108 5.07 -6.59 -15.71
CA LEU A 108 5.73 -6.01 -16.87
C LEU A 108 7.26 -6.14 -16.82
N SER A 109 7.85 -6.20 -15.62
CA SER A 109 9.28 -6.47 -15.45
C SER A 109 9.64 -7.93 -15.73
N LYS A 110 8.69 -8.86 -15.58
CA LYS A 110 8.90 -10.30 -15.79
C LYS A 110 8.79 -10.73 -17.24
N GLU A 111 7.81 -10.20 -17.99
CA GLU A 111 7.60 -10.55 -19.40
C GLU A 111 8.84 -10.33 -20.27
N LYS A 112 9.73 -9.41 -19.86
CA LYS A 112 10.93 -9.09 -20.62
C LYS A 112 12.17 -9.91 -20.25
N LYS A 113 12.07 -10.77 -19.22
CA LYS A 113 13.18 -11.63 -18.75
C LYS A 113 13.11 -13.05 -19.33
N ASN A 114 11.99 -13.41 -19.95
CA ASN A 114 11.81 -14.60 -20.78
C ASN A 114 11.99 -14.25 -22.25
#